data_AF-A0A087UQ83-F1
#
_entry.id   AF-A0A087UQ83-F1
#
_cell.length_a   1.000
_cell.length_b   1.000
_cell.length_c   1.000
_cell.angle_alpha   90.00
_cell.angle_beta   90.00
_cell.angle_gamma   90.00
#
_symmetry.space_group_name_H-M   'P 1'
#
loop_
_entity.id
_entity.type
_entity.pdbx_description
1 polymer ?
#
loop_
_entity_poly.entity_id
_entity_poly.type
_entity_poly.pdbx_seq_one_letter_code
_entity_poly.pdbx_strand_id
1 'polypeptide(L)'
;MVNSFVCRATIVPSQNGAGSVPLLTQSVSLGDTLIGITTKHKLGHLEVAEEFVQSAEGQSDIHFFYTSSEKTQACSEGRTTTITLRCDSNLEGNGIISPPSSCSDGTCDGCNFHFLWKTRLACRVCTESDYQIVRGECIHGQQTVHYISPQGCILPDGSAEGAFRRTIPCTVIPKELQLLIGAGVGFGILLLVLVFYFWKKNRKLEFKYMKLVQSSSSKDCELPAAESCAIDDDEEEHFDSVAFSDKKKGILGKFRTIRVGNHKEKQYRTVYLEEE
;
A
#
# COMPACT_ATOMS: atom_id res chain seq x y z
N MET A 1 32.00 41.59 -13.25
CA MET A 1 31.35 40.33 -12.90
C MET A 1 29.95 40.71 -12.41
N VAL A 2 28.90 40.25 -13.06
CA VAL A 2 27.51 40.56 -12.65
C VAL A 2 27.12 39.53 -11.59
N ASN A 3 26.57 39.99 -10.47
CA ASN A 3 26.04 39.11 -9.42
C ASN A 3 24.51 39.20 -9.45
N SER A 4 23.87 38.37 -10.27
CA SER A 4 22.42 38.33 -10.43
C SER A 4 21.94 36.88 -10.56
N PHE A 5 20.68 36.61 -10.21
CA PHE A 5 20.07 35.29 -10.41
C PHE A 5 19.82 35.02 -11.89
N VAL A 6 19.49 36.08 -12.65
CA VAL A 6 19.25 36.01 -14.09
C VAL A 6 20.07 37.11 -14.77
N CYS A 7 20.90 36.71 -15.73
CA CYS A 7 21.70 37.63 -16.55
C CYS A 7 21.72 37.18 -18.02
N ARG A 8 21.90 38.15 -18.91
CA ARG A 8 22.06 37.94 -20.35
C ARG A 8 23.46 38.34 -20.77
N ALA A 9 24.09 37.52 -21.60
CA ALA A 9 25.28 37.87 -22.34
C ALA A 9 25.09 37.49 -23.81
N THR A 10 25.61 38.30 -24.72
CA THR A 10 25.51 38.03 -26.15
C THR A 10 26.89 37.66 -26.67
N ILE A 11 26.97 36.54 -27.38
CA ILE A 11 28.19 36.09 -28.05
C ILE A 11 28.04 36.42 -29.53
N VAL A 12 28.90 37.28 -30.04
CA VAL A 12 28.96 37.62 -31.47
C VAL A 12 29.99 36.71 -32.13
N PRO A 13 29.56 35.80 -33.02
CA PRO A 13 30.48 34.94 -33.74
C PRO A 13 31.33 35.77 -34.70
N SER A 14 32.61 35.41 -34.81
CA SER A 14 33.52 36.06 -35.75
C SER A 14 33.26 35.56 -37.17
N GLN A 15 33.10 36.49 -38.12
CA GLN A 15 32.74 36.15 -39.50
C GLN A 15 33.92 35.72 -40.37
N ASN A 16 35.17 35.81 -39.90
CA ASN A 16 36.37 35.61 -40.72
C ASN A 16 37.27 34.47 -40.21
N GLY A 17 37.22 33.33 -40.90
CA GLY A 17 38.29 32.31 -40.93
C GLY A 17 38.48 31.44 -39.68
N ALA A 18 38.94 30.21 -39.91
CA ALA A 18 39.28 29.24 -38.88
C ALA A 18 40.37 29.81 -37.93
N GLY A 19 39.97 30.25 -36.74
CA GLY A 19 40.88 30.77 -35.70
C GLY A 19 40.47 32.09 -35.05
N SER A 20 39.38 32.74 -35.48
CA SER A 20 38.91 33.97 -34.84
C SER A 20 38.09 33.67 -33.56
N VAL A 21 38.41 34.37 -32.47
CA VAL A 21 37.79 34.20 -31.15
C VAL A 21 36.44 34.93 -31.13
N PRO A 22 35.36 34.32 -30.64
CA PRO A 22 34.06 34.98 -30.53
C PRO A 22 34.12 36.17 -29.56
N LEU A 23 33.46 37.26 -29.90
CA LEU A 23 33.38 38.45 -29.05
C LEU A 23 32.20 38.33 -28.09
N LEU A 24 32.46 38.53 -26.80
CA LEU A 24 31.42 38.53 -25.77
C LEU A 24 31.05 39.98 -25.44
N THR A 25 29.77 40.32 -25.50
CA THR A 25 29.28 41.62 -25.01
C THR A 25 29.32 41.67 -23.49
N GLN A 26 29.29 42.88 -22.92
CA GLN A 26 29.09 43.03 -21.47
C GLN A 26 27.79 42.30 -21.05
N SER A 27 27.84 41.63 -19.90
CA SER A 27 26.67 40.97 -19.33
C SER A 27 25.73 42.00 -18.72
N VAL A 28 24.44 41.77 -18.87
CA VAL A 28 23.37 42.63 -18.37
C VAL A 28 22.58 41.86 -17.32
N SER A 29 22.31 42.49 -16.18
CA SER A 29 21.41 41.90 -15.20
C SER A 29 19.96 42.03 -15.64
N LEU A 30 19.22 40.92 -15.57
CA LEU A 30 17.78 40.86 -15.85
C LEU A 30 16.96 40.61 -14.58
N GLY A 31 17.57 40.04 -13.55
CA GLY A 31 16.92 39.72 -12.29
C GLY A 31 17.91 39.55 -11.15
N ASP A 32 18.04 40.57 -10.30
CA ASP A 32 18.93 40.59 -9.13
C ASP A 32 18.25 40.02 -7.89
N THR A 33 16.93 40.19 -7.78
CA THR A 33 16.14 39.82 -6.60
C THR A 33 14.97 38.95 -7.00
N LEU A 34 14.78 37.82 -6.31
CA LEU A 34 13.55 37.02 -6.39
C LEU A 34 12.45 37.70 -5.57
N ILE A 35 11.35 38.07 -6.21
CA ILE A 35 10.18 38.66 -5.55
C ILE A 35 9.29 37.56 -4.98
N GLY A 36 9.09 36.48 -5.73
CA GLY A 36 8.26 35.38 -5.27
C GLY A 36 8.11 34.25 -6.28
N ILE A 37 7.57 33.14 -5.78
CA ILE A 37 7.29 31.93 -6.54
C ILE A 37 5.81 31.60 -6.34
N THR A 38 5.07 31.41 -7.42
CA THR A 38 3.63 31.08 -7.35
C THR A 38 3.16 30.30 -8.57
N THR A 39 2.08 29.55 -8.42
CA THR A 39 1.35 28.92 -9.54
C THR A 39 0.30 29.85 -10.17
N LYS A 40 0.11 31.05 -9.60
CA LYS A 40 -0.78 32.08 -10.17
C LYS A 40 -0.07 32.82 -11.30
N HIS A 41 -0.82 33.19 -12.33
CA HIS A 41 -0.27 33.89 -13.50
C HIS A 41 0.13 35.36 -13.25
N LYS A 42 -0.18 35.89 -12.06
CA LYS A 42 0.13 37.28 -11.67
C LYS A 42 0.61 37.34 -10.23
N LEU A 43 1.59 38.22 -9.97
CA LEU A 43 2.10 38.55 -8.65
C LEU A 43 2.31 40.07 -8.54
N GLY A 44 1.36 40.76 -7.90
CA GLY A 44 1.36 42.22 -7.85
C GLY A 44 1.12 42.83 -9.23
N HIS A 45 2.10 43.60 -9.73
CA HIS A 45 2.08 44.19 -11.08
C HIS A 45 2.78 43.32 -12.13
N LEU A 46 3.33 42.17 -11.73
CA LEU A 46 4.05 41.26 -12.61
C LEU A 46 3.11 40.19 -13.14
N GLU A 47 3.22 39.90 -14.43
CA GLU A 47 2.35 38.96 -15.12
C GLU A 47 3.19 37.96 -15.93
N VAL A 48 2.62 36.79 -16.15
CA VAL A 48 3.17 35.77 -17.04
C VAL A 48 2.73 36.09 -18.48
N ALA A 49 3.60 35.82 -19.46
CA ALA A 49 3.24 35.97 -20.86
C ALA A 49 1.99 35.15 -21.21
N GLU A 50 1.01 35.79 -21.85
CA GLU A 50 -0.29 35.16 -22.14
C GLU A 50 -0.16 33.89 -22.98
N GLU A 51 0.79 33.85 -23.92
CA GLU A 51 1.05 32.66 -24.73
C GLU A 51 1.51 31.45 -23.91
N PHE A 52 2.20 31.67 -22.79
CA PHE A 52 2.56 30.58 -21.88
C PHE A 52 1.33 30.09 -21.14
N VAL A 53 0.49 30.99 -20.65
CA VAL A 53 -0.77 30.62 -19.99
C VAL A 53 -1.68 29.81 -20.92
N GLN A 54 -1.84 30.24 -22.16
CA GLN A 54 -2.70 29.58 -23.15
C GLN A 54 -2.15 28.20 -23.56
N SER A 55 -0.83 28.08 -23.70
CA SER A 55 -0.17 26.81 -24.08
C SER A 55 -0.03 25.81 -22.94
N ALA A 56 -0.50 26.13 -21.72
CA ALA A 56 -0.34 25.26 -20.57
C ALA A 56 -1.16 23.96 -20.67
N GLU A 57 -2.16 23.86 -21.55
CA GLU A 57 -2.96 22.63 -21.79
C GLU A 57 -3.44 21.93 -20.49
N GLY A 58 -3.72 22.68 -19.43
CA GLY A 58 -4.16 22.15 -18.13
C GLY A 58 -3.04 21.68 -17.20
N GLN A 59 -1.76 21.89 -17.57
CA GLN A 59 -0.61 21.67 -16.70
C GLN A 59 -0.51 22.78 -15.65
N SER A 60 -0.03 22.42 -14.45
CA SER A 60 0.26 23.38 -13.38
C SER A 60 1.68 23.89 -13.54
N ASP A 61 1.82 25.08 -14.11
CA ASP A 61 3.11 25.78 -14.19
C ASP A 61 3.50 26.41 -12.84
N ILE A 62 4.81 26.64 -12.66
CA ILE A 62 5.37 27.35 -11.51
C ILE A 62 6.09 28.59 -12.03
N HIS A 63 5.71 29.77 -11.56
CA HIS A 63 6.25 31.04 -12.02
C HIS A 63 7.17 31.65 -10.97
N PHE A 64 8.38 31.99 -11.41
CA PHE A 64 9.38 32.70 -10.62
C PHE A 64 9.46 34.13 -11.13
N PHE A 65 9.25 35.08 -10.23
CA PHE A 65 9.24 36.51 -10.54
C PHE A 65 10.49 37.17 -9.97
N TYR A 66 11.30 37.76 -10.83
CA TYR A 66 12.53 38.47 -10.49
C TYR A 66 12.44 39.95 -10.88
N THR A 67 13.21 40.77 -10.19
CA THR A 67 13.42 42.18 -10.55
C THR A 67 14.88 42.57 -10.48
N SER A 68 15.29 43.49 -11.34
CA SER A 68 16.53 44.24 -11.25
C SER A 68 16.20 45.72 -11.18
N SER A 69 16.61 46.38 -10.10
CA SER A 69 16.36 47.81 -9.90
C SER A 69 17.32 48.72 -10.70
N GLU A 70 18.14 48.14 -11.58
CA GLU A 70 19.06 48.89 -12.44
C GLU A 70 18.27 49.68 -13.48
N LYS A 71 18.11 50.98 -13.22
CA LYS A 71 17.40 51.91 -14.10
C LYS A 71 18.25 52.21 -15.33
N THR A 72 17.61 52.20 -16.49
CA THR A 72 18.23 52.60 -17.76
C THR A 72 17.41 53.68 -18.44
N GLN A 73 17.94 54.28 -19.50
CA GLN A 73 17.19 55.28 -20.28
C GLN A 73 15.87 54.72 -20.83
N ALA A 74 15.82 53.43 -21.14
CA ALA A 74 14.61 52.76 -21.63
C ALA A 74 13.69 52.28 -20.48
N CYS A 75 14.27 51.87 -19.35
CA CYS A 75 13.51 51.28 -18.24
C CYS A 75 13.72 52.09 -16.95
N SER A 76 12.81 53.03 -16.67
CA SER A 76 12.89 53.92 -15.50
C SER A 76 12.61 53.23 -14.17
N GLU A 77 11.85 52.13 -14.19
CA GLU A 77 11.51 51.31 -13.02
C GLU A 77 12.43 50.10 -12.85
N GLY A 78 13.44 49.97 -13.71
CA GLY A 78 14.28 48.78 -13.79
C GLY A 78 13.67 47.69 -14.68
N ARG A 79 14.17 46.46 -14.53
CA ARG A 79 13.75 45.31 -15.33
C ARG A 79 13.03 44.28 -14.47
N THR A 80 12.17 43.51 -15.12
CA THR A 80 11.48 42.38 -14.52
C THR A 80 11.75 41.14 -15.36
N THR A 81 11.86 39.98 -14.71
CA THR A 81 12.01 38.71 -15.42
C THR A 81 11.07 37.69 -14.80
N THR A 82 10.23 37.09 -15.62
CA THR A 82 9.35 35.98 -15.24
C THR A 82 9.84 34.70 -15.89
N ILE A 83 10.27 33.73 -15.08
CA ILE A 83 10.63 32.39 -15.54
C ILE A 83 9.47 31.45 -15.21
N THR A 84 8.84 30.88 -16.23
CA THR A 84 7.75 29.91 -16.10
C THR A 84 8.32 28.52 -16.24
N LEU A 85 8.31 27.74 -15.16
CA LEU A 85 8.67 26.33 -15.19
C LEU A 85 7.45 25.51 -15.58
N ARG A 86 7.63 24.64 -16.59
CA ARG A 86 6.62 23.70 -17.06
C ARG A 86 7.15 22.27 -16.99
N CYS A 87 6.32 21.37 -16.48
CA CYS A 87 6.65 19.95 -16.42
C CYS A 87 6.69 19.35 -17.82
N ASP A 88 7.79 18.66 -18.13
CA ASP A 88 7.87 17.75 -19.26
C ASP A 88 8.63 16.51 -18.83
N SER A 89 7.91 15.40 -18.64
CA SER A 89 8.48 14.13 -18.16
C SER A 89 9.41 13.49 -19.18
N ASN A 90 9.31 13.85 -20.46
CA ASN A 90 10.09 13.27 -21.54
C ASN A 90 11.47 13.92 -21.69
N LEU A 91 11.70 15.08 -21.08
CA LEU A 91 12.98 15.78 -21.13
C LEU A 91 13.95 15.23 -20.09
N GLU A 92 15.21 15.06 -20.51
CA GLU A 92 16.30 14.68 -19.62
C GLU A 92 17.22 15.88 -19.31
N GLY A 93 17.97 15.79 -18.20
CA GLY A 93 18.89 16.83 -17.77
C GLY A 93 18.19 18.10 -17.28
N ASN A 94 18.73 19.27 -17.66
CA ASN A 94 18.25 20.56 -17.18
C ASN A 94 17.03 21.09 -17.96
N GLY A 95 16.55 20.39 -18.98
CA GLY A 95 15.43 20.83 -19.81
C GLY A 95 15.79 21.89 -20.85
N ILE A 96 14.77 22.59 -21.37
CA ILE A 96 14.87 23.55 -22.48
C ILE A 96 14.26 24.89 -22.05
N ILE A 97 14.97 25.98 -22.32
CA ILE A 97 14.49 27.35 -22.12
C ILE A 97 14.12 27.94 -23.48
N SER A 98 12.90 28.45 -23.61
CA SER A 98 12.41 29.12 -24.82
C SER A 98 11.79 30.48 -24.48
N PRO A 99 12.08 31.53 -25.27
CA PRO A 99 11.38 32.81 -25.16
C PRO A 99 9.97 32.71 -25.76
N PRO A 100 9.14 33.76 -25.58
CA PRO A 100 7.86 33.85 -26.23
C PRO A 100 7.97 33.81 -27.75
N SER A 101 7.05 33.15 -28.43
CA SER A 101 6.98 33.16 -29.91
C SER A 101 6.80 34.56 -30.49
N SER A 102 6.09 35.41 -29.75
CA SER A 102 5.88 36.83 -30.05
C SER A 102 7.12 37.71 -29.86
N CYS A 103 8.06 37.29 -29.01
CA CYS A 103 9.24 38.07 -28.64
C CYS A 103 10.50 37.18 -28.62
N SER A 104 11.23 37.10 -29.75
CA SER A 104 12.41 36.22 -29.91
C SER A 104 13.52 36.45 -28.88
N ASP A 105 13.63 37.68 -28.37
CA ASP A 105 14.65 38.07 -27.39
C ASP A 105 14.21 37.83 -25.93
N GLY A 106 13.04 37.21 -25.72
CA GLY A 106 12.42 37.06 -24.40
C GLY A 106 11.69 38.31 -23.92
N THR A 107 11.76 39.41 -24.66
CA THR A 107 11.15 40.70 -24.32
C THR A 107 10.73 41.43 -25.59
N CYS A 108 9.63 42.18 -25.53
CA CYS A 108 9.17 43.05 -26.61
C CYS A 108 9.37 44.54 -26.31
N ASP A 109 9.52 44.93 -25.04
CA ASP A 109 9.70 46.32 -24.59
C ASP A 109 11.12 46.61 -24.05
N GLY A 110 11.95 45.58 -23.88
CA GLY A 110 13.30 45.69 -23.34
C GLY A 110 13.38 45.78 -21.82
N CYS A 111 12.24 45.75 -21.12
CA CYS A 111 12.14 45.91 -19.67
C CYS A 111 11.53 44.69 -18.98
N ASN A 112 10.53 44.06 -19.60
CA ASN A 112 9.85 42.88 -19.09
C ASN A 112 10.29 41.65 -19.89
N PHE A 113 10.92 40.70 -19.22
CA PHE A 113 11.46 39.48 -19.81
C PHE A 113 10.63 38.28 -19.39
N HIS A 114 10.35 37.39 -20.33
CA HIS A 114 9.61 36.16 -20.10
C HIS A 114 10.38 34.99 -20.69
N PHE A 115 10.46 33.90 -19.94
CA PHE A 115 11.06 32.65 -20.41
C PHE A 115 10.22 31.46 -19.96
N LEU A 116 10.00 30.52 -20.87
CA LEU A 116 9.41 29.22 -20.55
C LEU A 116 10.54 28.21 -20.40
N TRP A 117 10.64 27.60 -19.23
CA TRP A 117 11.59 26.55 -18.94
C TRP A 117 10.86 25.22 -18.80
N LYS A 118 10.87 24.43 -19.87
CA LYS A 118 10.33 23.06 -19.87
C LYS A 118 11.38 22.13 -19.27
N THR A 119 11.06 21.47 -18.17
CA THR A 119 11.99 20.56 -17.49
C THR A 119 11.25 19.49 -16.71
N ARG A 120 11.84 18.30 -16.64
CA ARG A 120 11.36 17.21 -15.78
C ARG A 120 11.39 17.58 -14.30
N LEU A 121 12.27 18.48 -13.90
CA LEU A 121 12.39 18.97 -12.51
C LEU A 121 11.20 19.82 -12.06
N ALA A 122 10.40 20.33 -13.00
CA ALA A 122 9.18 21.08 -12.71
C ALA A 122 7.98 20.16 -12.46
N CYS A 123 8.12 18.85 -12.71
CA CYS A 123 7.07 17.89 -12.46
C CYS A 123 6.90 17.63 -10.96
N ARG A 124 5.65 17.42 -10.54
CA ARG A 124 5.34 17.06 -9.15
C ARG A 124 5.96 15.71 -8.79
N VAL A 125 6.33 15.52 -7.53
CA VAL A 125 6.73 14.21 -7.03
C VAL A 125 5.49 13.34 -6.82
N CYS A 126 5.52 12.08 -7.26
CA CYS A 126 4.41 11.14 -7.09
C CYS A 126 4.17 10.82 -5.60
N THR A 127 2.92 10.87 -5.15
CA THR A 127 2.48 10.44 -3.81
C THR A 127 1.92 9.01 -3.85
N GLU A 128 1.69 8.40 -2.68
CA GLU A 128 1.17 7.02 -2.60
C GLU A 128 -0.18 6.84 -3.32
N SER A 129 -1.01 7.89 -3.38
CA SER A 129 -2.31 7.87 -4.07
C SER A 129 -2.21 7.92 -5.59
N ASP A 130 -1.07 8.34 -6.13
CA ASP A 130 -0.89 8.43 -7.58
C ASP A 130 -0.66 7.06 -8.22
N TYR A 131 -0.09 6.12 -7.49
CA TYR A 131 0.30 4.83 -8.04
C TYR A 131 -0.90 3.93 -8.31
N GLN A 132 -0.96 3.41 -9.54
CA GLN A 132 -1.84 2.30 -9.86
C GLN A 132 -1.17 1.00 -9.41
N ILE A 133 -1.86 0.25 -8.56
CA ILE A 133 -1.35 -0.97 -7.94
C ILE A 133 -1.86 -2.17 -8.73
N VAL A 134 -0.96 -2.84 -9.45
CA VAL A 134 -1.26 -4.11 -10.13
C VAL A 134 -0.73 -5.25 -9.27
N ARG A 135 -1.65 -6.08 -8.78
CA ARG A 135 -1.32 -7.22 -7.91
C ARG A 135 -1.13 -8.48 -8.75
N GLY A 136 0.04 -9.12 -8.63
CA GLY A 136 0.35 -10.40 -9.28
C GLY A 136 -0.28 -11.60 -8.58
N GLU A 137 0.14 -12.81 -8.93
CA GLU A 137 -0.32 -14.03 -8.29
C GLU A 137 0.28 -14.22 -6.89
N CYS A 138 -0.46 -14.93 -6.03
CA CYS A 138 -0.01 -15.29 -4.68
C CYS A 138 0.62 -16.70 -4.71
N ILE A 139 1.95 -16.76 -4.70
CA ILE A 139 2.72 -18.01 -4.79
C ILE A 139 3.48 -18.20 -3.48
N HIS A 140 3.30 -19.35 -2.82
CA HIS A 140 3.93 -19.67 -1.53
C HIS A 140 3.72 -18.60 -0.44
N GLY A 141 2.56 -17.94 -0.43
CA GLY A 141 2.25 -16.89 0.54
C GLY A 141 2.93 -15.55 0.29
N GLN A 142 3.53 -15.37 -0.88
CA GLN A 142 4.12 -14.11 -1.35
C GLN A 142 3.47 -13.66 -2.66
N GLN A 143 3.18 -12.37 -2.77
CA GLN A 143 2.56 -11.75 -3.94
C GLN A 143 3.43 -10.58 -4.39
N THR A 144 3.77 -10.55 -5.67
CA THR A 144 4.49 -9.42 -6.26
C THR A 144 3.47 -8.35 -6.65
N VAL A 145 3.69 -7.12 -6.18
CA VAL A 145 2.84 -5.96 -6.45
C VAL A 145 3.64 -4.95 -7.24
N HIS A 146 3.09 -4.56 -8.39
CA HIS A 146 3.67 -3.58 -9.30
C HIS A 146 2.99 -2.24 -9.08
N TYR A 147 3.79 -1.21 -8.78
CA TYR A 147 3.35 0.17 -8.65
C TYR A 147 3.65 0.91 -9.96
N ILE A 148 2.62 1.31 -10.68
CA ILE A 148 2.73 2.02 -11.95
C ILE A 148 2.45 3.50 -11.69
N SER A 149 3.40 4.38 -11.99
CA SER A 149 3.22 5.83 -11.86
C SER A 149 2.36 6.37 -13.00
N PRO A 150 1.44 7.31 -12.74
CA PRO A 150 0.66 7.97 -13.77
C PRO A 150 1.51 9.00 -14.53
N GLN A 151 1.04 9.40 -15.71
CA GLN A 151 1.69 10.48 -16.48
C GLN A 151 1.68 11.79 -15.67
N GLY A 152 2.81 12.51 -15.67
CA GLY A 152 2.91 13.85 -15.10
C GLY A 152 3.41 13.94 -13.65
N CYS A 153 4.01 12.88 -13.09
CA CYS A 153 4.76 12.97 -11.84
C CYS A 153 6.10 12.22 -11.92
N ILE A 154 7.07 12.64 -11.11
CA ILE A 154 8.40 12.04 -11.03
C ILE A 154 8.57 11.23 -9.74
N LEU A 155 9.33 10.14 -9.81
CA LEU A 155 9.66 9.36 -8.62
C LEU A 155 10.69 10.11 -7.74
N PRO A 156 10.62 9.98 -6.40
CA PRO A 156 11.51 10.68 -5.47
C PRO A 156 13.00 10.43 -5.70
N ASP A 157 13.36 9.21 -6.14
CA ASP A 157 14.75 8.76 -6.17
C ASP A 157 15.39 8.87 -7.56
N GLY A 158 14.70 9.50 -8.53
CA GLY A 158 15.15 9.53 -9.94
C GLY A 158 15.27 8.13 -10.58
N SER A 159 14.79 7.09 -9.89
CA SER A 159 14.71 5.74 -10.41
C SER A 159 13.76 5.74 -11.61
N ALA A 160 14.27 5.18 -12.72
CA ALA A 160 13.59 5.18 -14.01
C ALA A 160 12.15 4.72 -13.88
N GLU A 161 11.27 5.32 -14.69
CA GLU A 161 9.85 4.98 -14.85
C GLU A 161 9.72 3.49 -15.14
N GLY A 162 9.60 2.70 -14.07
CA GLY A 162 9.86 1.28 -14.15
C GLY A 162 9.24 0.65 -12.93
N ALA A 163 7.94 0.39 -13.05
CA ALA A 163 7.09 -0.37 -12.14
C ALA A 163 7.82 -0.84 -10.88
N PHE A 164 7.77 -0.04 -9.81
CA PHE A 164 8.42 -0.45 -8.57
C PHE A 164 7.74 -1.72 -8.06
N ARG A 165 8.50 -2.77 -7.79
CA ARG A 165 7.98 -4.07 -7.36
C ARG A 165 8.19 -4.22 -5.87
N ARG A 166 7.12 -4.49 -5.12
CA ARG A 166 7.22 -4.97 -3.73
C ARG A 166 6.62 -6.35 -3.62
N THR A 167 7.29 -7.22 -2.88
CA THR A 167 6.74 -8.50 -2.48
C THR A 167 6.01 -8.32 -1.16
N ILE A 168 4.71 -8.57 -1.15
CA ILE A 168 3.87 -8.52 0.06
C ILE A 168 3.41 -9.93 0.44
N PRO A 169 3.20 -10.23 1.73
CA PRO A 169 2.60 -11.48 2.14
C PRO A 169 1.15 -11.56 1.67
N CYS A 170 0.72 -12.74 1.24
CA CYS A 170 -0.63 -12.97 0.71
C CYS A 170 -1.17 -14.33 1.17
N THR A 171 -2.49 -14.47 1.18
CA THR A 171 -3.17 -15.74 1.46
C THR A 171 -4.09 -16.10 0.31
N VAL A 172 -3.86 -17.26 -0.31
CA VAL A 172 -4.68 -17.78 -1.43
C VAL A 172 -6.10 -18.18 -1.00
N ILE A 173 -6.31 -18.43 0.30
CA ILE A 173 -7.61 -18.83 0.86
C ILE A 173 -8.19 -17.64 1.64
N PRO A 174 -9.40 -17.15 1.27
CA PRO A 174 -10.08 -16.15 2.08
C PRO A 174 -10.46 -16.75 3.43
N LYS A 175 -10.40 -15.93 4.49
CA LYS A 175 -10.65 -16.40 5.87
C LYS A 175 -12.00 -17.09 6.04
N GLU A 176 -13.01 -16.63 5.29
CA GLU A 176 -14.34 -17.24 5.26
C GLU A 176 -14.31 -18.70 4.77
N LEU A 177 -13.57 -18.99 3.69
CA LEU A 177 -13.45 -20.35 3.16
C LEU A 177 -12.61 -21.25 4.08
N GLN A 178 -11.60 -20.68 4.75
CA GLN A 178 -10.80 -21.40 5.74
C GLN A 178 -11.65 -21.85 6.93
N LEU A 179 -12.61 -21.02 7.38
CA LEU A 179 -13.56 -21.36 8.43
C LEU A 179 -14.54 -22.46 8.00
N LEU A 180 -15.05 -22.40 6.76
CA LEU A 180 -15.96 -23.41 6.22
C LEU A 180 -15.29 -24.80 6.14
N ILE A 181 -14.05 -24.86 5.66
CA ILE A 181 -13.30 -26.12 5.59
C ILE A 181 -13.05 -26.67 7.01
N GLY A 182 -12.66 -25.81 7.95
CA GLY A 182 -12.47 -26.20 9.35
C GLY A 182 -13.74 -26.76 10.00
N ALA A 183 -14.87 -26.10 9.80
CA ALA A 183 -16.17 -26.54 10.31
C ALA A 183 -16.60 -27.88 9.68
N GLY A 184 -16.40 -28.05 8.37
CA GLY A 184 -16.73 -29.29 7.65
C GLY A 184 -15.91 -30.48 8.14
N VAL A 185 -14.60 -30.32 8.31
CA VAL A 185 -13.72 -31.36 8.86
C VAL A 185 -14.11 -31.71 10.30
N GLY A 186 -14.39 -30.70 11.14
CA GLY A 186 -14.84 -30.90 12.52
C GLY A 186 -16.14 -31.69 12.60
N PHE A 187 -17.12 -31.36 11.76
CA PHE A 187 -18.39 -32.09 11.69
C PHE A 187 -18.22 -33.52 11.18
N GLY A 188 -17.37 -33.73 10.18
CA GLY A 188 -17.03 -35.07 9.68
C GLY A 188 -16.44 -35.97 10.76
N ILE A 189 -15.48 -35.45 11.55
CA ILE A 189 -14.89 -36.19 12.69
C ILE A 189 -15.94 -36.50 13.76
N LEU A 190 -16.81 -35.54 14.08
CA LEU A 190 -17.90 -35.73 15.05
C LEU A 190 -18.83 -36.88 14.63
N LEU A 191 -19.26 -36.90 13.38
CA LEU A 191 -20.12 -37.96 12.85
C LEU A 191 -19.42 -39.33 12.92
N LEU A 192 -18.14 -39.39 12.58
CA LEU A 192 -17.35 -40.63 12.65
C LEU A 192 -17.29 -41.19 14.08
N VAL A 193 -17.06 -40.33 15.08
CA VAL A 193 -17.06 -40.72 16.50
C VAL A 193 -18.43 -41.22 16.93
N LEU A 194 -19.52 -40.59 16.49
CA LEU A 194 -20.89 -41.04 16.80
C LEU A 194 -21.17 -42.42 16.20
N VAL A 195 -20.77 -42.67 14.95
CA VAL A 195 -20.94 -44.00 14.31
C VAL A 195 -20.17 -45.06 15.10
N PHE A 196 -18.91 -44.81 15.46
CA PHE A 196 -18.13 -45.74 16.29
C PHE A 196 -18.75 -45.97 17.67
N TYR A 197 -19.28 -44.91 18.29
CA TYR A 197 -19.97 -45.00 19.57
C TYR A 197 -21.23 -45.88 19.47
N PHE A 198 -22.08 -45.65 18.46
CA PHE A 198 -23.27 -46.45 18.24
C PHE A 198 -22.94 -47.89 17.88
N TRP A 199 -21.92 -48.15 17.06
CA TRP A 199 -21.42 -49.49 16.77
C TRP A 199 -20.98 -50.23 18.04
N LYS A 200 -20.18 -49.59 18.88
CA LYS A 200 -19.73 -50.17 20.16
C LYS A 200 -20.91 -50.45 21.09
N LYS A 201 -21.91 -49.56 21.11
CA LYS A 201 -23.10 -49.70 21.96
C LYS A 201 -24.04 -50.79 21.44
N ASN A 202 -24.28 -50.89 20.13
CA ASN A 202 -25.08 -51.96 19.52
C ASN A 202 -24.43 -53.32 19.73
N ARG A 203 -23.12 -53.45 19.51
CA ARG A 203 -22.41 -54.71 19.76
C ARG A 203 -22.48 -55.12 21.23
N LYS A 204 -22.47 -54.17 22.17
CA LYS A 204 -22.68 -54.43 23.60
C LYS A 204 -24.11 -54.86 23.93
N LEU A 205 -25.10 -54.34 23.20
CA LEU A 205 -26.50 -54.75 23.35
C LEU A 205 -26.72 -56.16 22.80
N GLU A 206 -26.24 -56.47 21.59
CA GLU A 206 -26.32 -57.82 21.00
C GLU A 206 -25.69 -58.87 21.92
N PHE A 207 -24.52 -58.56 22.51
CA PHE A 207 -23.88 -59.43 23.49
C PHE A 207 -24.76 -59.69 24.73
N LYS A 208 -25.52 -58.67 25.19
CA LYS A 208 -26.45 -58.82 26.32
C LYS A 208 -27.75 -59.54 25.94
N TYR A 209 -28.30 -59.31 24.76
CA TYR A 209 -29.51 -60.00 24.27
C TYR A 209 -29.24 -61.48 24.03
N MET A 210 -28.06 -61.84 23.50
CA MET A 210 -27.67 -63.24 23.31
C MET A 210 -27.52 -63.97 24.65
N LYS A 211 -26.96 -63.31 25.67
CA LYS A 211 -26.86 -63.87 27.04
C LYS A 211 -28.23 -64.02 27.72
N LEU A 212 -29.16 -63.11 27.48
CA LEU A 212 -30.53 -63.17 28.01
C LEU A 212 -31.36 -64.28 27.34
N VAL A 213 -31.30 -64.41 26.02
CA VAL A 213 -32.01 -65.47 25.28
C VAL A 213 -31.53 -66.86 25.67
N GLN A 214 -30.24 -67.04 25.96
CA GLN A 214 -29.71 -68.28 26.50
C GLN A 214 -30.22 -68.57 27.92
N SER A 215 -30.36 -67.54 28.76
CA SER A 215 -30.93 -67.69 30.11
C SER A 215 -32.45 -67.91 30.12
N SER A 216 -33.19 -67.38 29.15
CA SER A 216 -34.65 -67.53 29.05
C SER A 216 -35.06 -68.82 28.31
N SER A 217 -34.25 -69.31 27.38
CA SER A 217 -34.48 -70.60 26.71
C SER A 217 -34.19 -71.81 27.60
N SER A 218 -33.62 -71.61 28.79
CA SER A 218 -33.29 -72.67 29.75
C SER A 218 -34.39 -72.95 30.77
N LYS A 219 -35.58 -72.35 30.62
CA LYS A 219 -36.68 -72.45 31.60
C LYS A 219 -37.96 -73.11 31.06
N ASP A 220 -37.86 -73.97 30.04
CA ASP A 220 -38.95 -74.88 29.64
C ASP A 220 -38.39 -76.14 28.97
N CYS A 221 -37.84 -77.09 29.75
CA CYS A 221 -37.93 -78.53 29.45
C CYS A 221 -37.33 -79.37 30.58
N GLU A 222 -37.94 -80.54 30.76
CA GLU A 222 -37.88 -81.44 31.90
C GLU A 222 -36.75 -82.49 31.75
N LEU A 223 -35.80 -82.50 32.70
CA LEU A 223 -35.01 -83.65 33.22
C LEU A 223 -33.96 -84.36 32.31
N PRO A 224 -32.95 -85.07 32.89
CA PRO A 224 -31.54 -84.67 32.79
C PRO A 224 -30.65 -85.63 31.98
N ALA A 225 -29.56 -85.11 31.41
CA ALA A 225 -28.25 -85.78 31.38
C ALA A 225 -27.19 -84.82 30.79
N ALA A 226 -26.27 -84.45 31.68
CA ALA A 226 -24.83 -84.30 31.49
C ALA A 226 -24.23 -83.84 30.13
N GLU A 227 -23.39 -82.81 30.31
CA GLU A 227 -22.04 -82.66 29.74
C GLU A 227 -21.90 -82.06 28.33
N SER A 228 -21.57 -80.76 28.30
CA SER A 228 -20.50 -80.24 27.45
C SER A 228 -20.08 -78.83 27.86
N CYS A 229 -18.89 -78.77 28.46
CA CYS A 229 -17.93 -77.67 28.58
C CYS A 229 -18.37 -76.24 28.19
N ALA A 230 -18.52 -75.38 29.19
CA ALA A 230 -18.09 -73.99 29.08
C ALA A 230 -17.03 -73.77 30.17
N ILE A 231 -15.83 -73.47 29.72
CA ILE A 231 -14.67 -73.14 30.54
C ILE A 231 -15.01 -71.82 31.26
N ASP A 232 -15.29 -71.90 32.55
CA ASP A 232 -15.16 -70.76 33.47
C ASP A 232 -13.74 -70.86 34.02
N ASP A 233 -12.88 -69.97 33.55
CA ASP A 233 -11.62 -69.69 34.23
C ASP A 233 -11.98 -68.73 35.37
N ASP A 234 -11.81 -69.26 36.58
CA ASP A 234 -11.77 -68.58 37.85
C ASP A 234 -10.82 -67.39 37.81
N GLU A 235 -11.29 -66.21 38.21
CA GLU A 235 -10.59 -65.41 39.21
C GLU A 235 -11.64 -64.70 40.08
N GLU A 236 -11.79 -65.20 41.32
CA GLU A 236 -12.23 -64.43 42.48
C GLU A 236 -11.40 -63.13 42.57
N GLU A 237 -11.97 -61.96 42.84
CA GLU A 237 -12.16 -61.54 44.22
C GLU A 237 -13.28 -60.46 44.38
N HIS A 238 -14.14 -60.75 45.36
CA HIS A 238 -14.71 -59.84 46.35
C HIS A 238 -15.97 -58.99 46.07
N PHE A 239 -17.09 -59.61 46.43
CA PHE A 239 -18.26 -59.17 47.21
C PHE A 239 -18.69 -57.69 47.32
N ASP A 240 -20.02 -57.60 47.20
CA ASP A 240 -20.98 -56.51 47.30
C ASP A 240 -21.02 -55.77 48.65
N SER A 241 -21.34 -54.47 48.62
CA SER A 241 -22.30 -53.92 49.60
C SER A 241 -22.92 -52.61 49.11
N VAL A 242 -24.23 -52.67 48.99
CA VAL A 242 -25.14 -51.56 48.78
C VAL A 242 -25.00 -50.54 49.92
N ALA A 243 -24.75 -49.28 49.59
CA ALA A 243 -25.08 -48.13 50.43
C ALA A 243 -25.48 -46.93 49.56
N PHE A 244 -26.74 -46.51 49.70
CA PHE A 244 -27.24 -45.22 49.22
C PHE A 244 -26.54 -44.08 49.97
N SER A 245 -25.91 -43.14 49.25
CA SER A 245 -25.86 -41.72 49.63
C SER A 245 -25.31 -40.82 48.53
N ASP A 246 -25.98 -39.68 48.38
CA ASP A 246 -25.72 -38.58 47.45
C ASP A 246 -24.28 -38.05 47.38
N LYS A 247 -23.77 -37.84 46.16
CA LYS A 247 -23.23 -36.55 45.64
C LYS A 247 -22.42 -36.74 44.35
N LYS A 248 -22.95 -36.23 43.23
CA LYS A 248 -22.15 -35.95 42.02
C LYS A 248 -21.26 -34.73 42.27
N LYS A 249 -19.93 -34.88 42.19
CA LYS A 249 -18.98 -33.78 41.95
C LYS A 249 -18.13 -34.11 40.71
N GLY A 250 -18.13 -33.18 39.77
CA GLY A 250 -17.61 -33.31 38.42
C GLY A 250 -16.08 -33.21 38.28
N ILE A 251 -15.61 -33.72 37.15
CA ILE A 251 -14.21 -33.76 36.69
C ILE A 251 -13.83 -32.41 36.06
N LEU A 252 -13.95 -31.31 36.81
CA LEU A 252 -13.49 -29.96 36.44
C LEU A 252 -12.50 -29.44 37.48
N GLY A 253 -11.34 -30.08 37.58
CA GLY A 253 -10.38 -29.84 38.66
C GLY A 253 -8.92 -29.69 38.25
N LYS A 254 -8.61 -29.43 36.98
CA LYS A 254 -7.22 -29.26 36.53
C LYS A 254 -7.03 -28.14 35.50
N PHE A 255 -7.43 -26.92 35.83
CA PHE A 255 -6.79 -25.72 35.26
C PHE A 255 -6.88 -24.54 36.23
N ARG A 256 -5.77 -24.27 36.93
CA ARG A 256 -5.26 -22.96 37.40
C ARG A 256 -4.01 -23.25 38.23
N THR A 257 -2.83 -22.71 37.92
CA THR A 257 -2.48 -21.29 38.07
C THR A 257 -1.09 -21.05 37.49
N ILE A 258 -0.84 -19.90 36.84
CA ILE A 258 0.25 -18.96 37.15
C ILE A 258 -0.11 -17.58 36.56
N ARG A 259 0.25 -16.55 37.34
CA ARG A 259 -0.10 -15.13 37.31
C ARG A 259 0.28 -14.37 36.03
N VAL A 260 -0.53 -13.37 35.67
CA VAL A 260 -0.06 -12.18 34.93
C VAL A 260 -0.37 -10.95 35.78
N GLY A 261 0.69 -10.24 36.13
CA GLY A 261 0.66 -8.95 36.80
C GLY A 261 0.19 -7.84 35.85
N ASN A 262 -0.42 -6.84 36.46
CA ASN A 262 -0.91 -5.60 35.89
C ASN A 262 0.27 -4.69 35.46
N HIS A 263 0.26 -4.10 34.24
CA HIS A 263 0.29 -2.63 34.00
C HIS A 263 0.45 -2.25 32.50
N LYS A 264 -0.21 -1.13 32.14
CA LYS A 264 -0.06 -0.20 30.98
C LYS A 264 -0.91 -0.40 29.72
N GLU A 265 -1.99 0.41 29.70
CA GLU A 265 -2.45 1.31 28.62
C GLU A 265 -1.96 1.06 27.19
N LYS A 266 -2.92 0.96 26.26
CA LYS A 266 -3.15 1.99 25.23
C LYS A 266 -4.57 1.90 24.66
N GLN A 267 -5.21 3.05 24.70
CA GLN A 267 -6.53 3.41 24.22
C GLN A 267 -6.57 3.42 22.68
N TYR A 268 -7.58 2.81 22.07
CA TYR A 268 -8.00 3.17 20.71
C TYR A 268 -9.51 3.36 20.65
N ARG A 269 -9.86 4.49 20.04
CA ARG A 269 -11.18 5.11 19.90
C ARG A 269 -11.84 4.49 18.67
N THR A 270 -13.01 3.90 18.81
CA THR A 270 -13.88 3.54 17.67
C THR A 270 -14.46 4.82 17.10
N VAL A 271 -14.16 5.14 15.83
CA VAL A 271 -14.82 6.18 15.06
C VAL A 271 -15.95 5.51 14.28
N TYR A 272 -17.17 5.95 14.55
CA TYR A 272 -18.37 5.61 13.77
C TYR A 272 -18.34 6.44 12.49
N LEU A 273 -18.67 5.82 11.36
CA LEU A 273 -18.97 6.53 10.12
C LEU A 273 -20.42 7.01 10.22
N GLU A 274 -20.61 8.33 10.29
CA GLU A 274 -21.87 8.97 9.93
C GLU A 274 -21.89 9.13 8.41
N GLU A 275 -22.98 8.65 7.80
CA GLU A 275 -23.36 8.94 6.43
C GLU A 275 -23.96 10.34 6.36
N GLU A 276 -23.39 11.20 5.51
CA GLU A 276 -24.11 12.22 4.74
C GLU A 276 -23.64 12.15 3.28
#